data_AF-A0A6I7WE61-F1
#
_entry.id   AF-A0A6I7WE61-F1
#
_cell.length_a   1.000
_cell.length_b   1.000
_cell.length_c   1.000
_cell.angle_alpha   90.00
_cell.angle_beta   90.00
_cell.angle_gamma   90.00
#
_symmetry.space_group_name_H-M   'P 1'
#
loop_
_entity.id
_entity.type
_entity.pdbx_description
1 polymer ?
#
loop_
_entity_poly.entity_id
_entity_poly.type
_entity_poly.pdbx_seq_one_letter_code
_entity_poly.pdbx_strand_id
1 'polypeptide(L)'
;MIELKVYAKDYVEKLSSVIELDGRLGAYDLKHLFPEVRKLFTNPKPVSLLSKYISFSSGNDALILDFFSGSSTSAHSVMDLNAQDNGSRKYIMVQLPETCDEKTDAFKAGYNTIADIGKERIRRAGEKILSANQDKDGIESLDIGFKVFKLDSSNIKAWDIDEDNIQQSLLDAIDNIKPEREPE
;
A
#
# COMPACT_ATOMS: atom_id res chain seq x y z
N MET A 1 32.04 -41.29 10.30
CA MET A 1 30.82 -40.50 10.52
C MET A 1 31.27 -39.08 10.80
N ILE A 2 30.91 -38.11 9.95
CA ILE A 2 31.25 -36.69 10.16
C ILE A 2 29.99 -36.05 10.73
N GLU A 3 30.04 -35.60 11.99
CA GLU A 3 28.97 -34.78 12.58
C GLU A 3 29.23 -33.31 12.24
N LEU A 4 28.33 -32.72 11.46
CA LEU A 4 28.31 -31.27 11.26
C LEU A 4 27.63 -30.63 12.48
N LYS A 5 28.38 -29.87 13.28
CA LYS A 5 27.82 -29.02 14.33
C LYS A 5 27.53 -27.64 13.73
N VAL A 6 26.26 -27.35 13.45
CA VAL A 6 25.80 -26.02 13.05
C VAL A 6 25.40 -25.27 14.31
N TYR A 7 26.06 -24.15 14.60
CA TYR A 7 25.68 -23.28 15.72
C TYR A 7 24.50 -22.41 15.30
N ALA A 8 23.60 -22.10 16.25
CA ALA A 8 22.41 -21.29 15.98
C ALA A 8 22.74 -19.91 15.37
N LYS A 9 23.89 -19.32 15.73
CA LYS A 9 24.38 -18.05 15.16
C LYS A 9 24.72 -18.11 13.66
N ASP A 10 25.03 -19.31 13.16
CA ASP A 10 25.40 -19.55 11.76
C ASP A 10 24.18 -20.03 10.94
N TYR A 11 23.01 -20.14 11.59
CA TYR A 11 21.77 -20.49 10.92
C TYR A 11 21.26 -19.30 10.12
N VAL A 12 21.11 -19.51 8.83
CA VAL A 12 20.42 -18.58 7.92
C VAL A 12 19.13 -19.26 7.49
N GLU A 13 17.99 -18.64 7.81
CA GLU A 13 16.70 -19.15 7.36
C GLU A 13 16.66 -19.14 5.82
N LYS A 14 16.11 -20.19 5.23
CA LYS A 14 15.88 -20.27 3.78
C LYS A 14 14.40 -20.11 3.50
N LEU A 15 14.07 -19.43 2.40
CA LEU A 15 12.70 -19.36 1.93
C LEU A 15 12.29 -20.71 1.32
N SER A 16 11.52 -21.50 2.07
CA SER A 16 10.93 -22.75 1.60
C SER A 16 9.96 -22.50 0.44
N SER A 17 9.93 -23.41 -0.53
CA SER A 17 8.96 -23.38 -1.64
C SER A 17 7.53 -23.71 -1.19
N VAL A 18 7.39 -24.43 -0.08
CA VAL A 18 6.10 -24.73 0.56
C VAL A 18 6.02 -23.94 1.85
N ILE A 19 5.02 -23.06 1.92
CA ILE A 19 4.74 -22.22 3.08
C ILE A 19 3.40 -22.62 3.64
N GLU A 20 3.40 -23.13 4.86
CA GLU A 20 2.18 -23.41 5.62
C GLU A 20 1.78 -22.15 6.41
N LEU A 21 0.64 -21.57 6.06
CA LEU A 21 0.10 -20.40 6.73
C LEU A 21 -1.43 -20.43 6.71
N ASP A 22 -2.06 -20.09 7.83
CA ASP A 22 -3.51 -19.93 7.90
C ASP A 22 -3.95 -18.61 7.22
N GLY A 23 -4.69 -18.72 6.12
CA GLY A 23 -5.21 -17.56 5.39
C GLY A 23 -6.22 -16.72 6.19
N ARG A 24 -6.83 -17.27 7.25
CA ARG A 24 -7.79 -16.53 8.10
C ARG A 24 -7.12 -15.39 8.86
N LEU A 25 -5.80 -15.43 9.03
CA LEU A 25 -5.03 -14.37 9.67
C LEU A 25 -5.28 -13.00 9.04
N GLY A 26 -5.41 -12.92 7.71
CA GLY A 26 -5.68 -11.63 7.05
C GLY A 26 -7.00 -10.99 7.49
N ALA A 27 -8.04 -11.80 7.71
CA ALA A 27 -9.32 -11.29 8.21
C ALA A 27 -9.21 -10.85 9.68
N TYR A 28 -8.40 -11.56 10.47
CA TYR A 28 -8.11 -11.14 11.84
C TYR A 28 -7.30 -9.85 11.88
N ASP A 29 -6.29 -9.67 11.03
CA ASP A 29 -5.51 -8.43 10.95
C ASP A 29 -6.42 -7.21 10.77
N LEU A 30 -7.41 -7.30 9.87
CA LEU A 30 -8.40 -6.25 9.69
C LEU A 30 -9.32 -6.09 10.90
N LYS A 31 -9.83 -7.20 11.47
CA LYS A 31 -10.70 -7.14 12.65
C LYS A 31 -10.04 -6.45 13.84
N HIS A 32 -8.72 -6.62 14.01
CA HIS A 32 -7.96 -5.95 15.06
C HIS A 32 -7.74 -4.45 14.83
N LEU A 33 -7.87 -3.97 13.59
CA LEU A 33 -7.76 -2.55 13.24
C LEU A 33 -9.14 -1.87 13.15
N PHE A 34 -10.18 -2.64 12.84
CA PHE A 34 -11.55 -2.19 12.63
C PHE A 34 -12.52 -3.03 13.47
N PRO A 35 -12.43 -2.98 14.82
CA PRO A 35 -13.29 -3.77 15.69
C PRO A 35 -14.79 -3.46 15.52
N GLU A 36 -15.12 -2.27 15.03
CA GLU A 36 -16.47 -1.78 14.81
C GLU A 36 -17.14 -2.32 13.53
N VAL A 37 -16.36 -2.81 12.56
CA VAL A 37 -16.87 -3.30 11.28
C VAL A 37 -16.71 -4.82 11.19
N ARG A 38 -17.82 -5.55 11.03
CA ARG A 38 -17.80 -7.02 10.98
C ARG A 38 -16.98 -7.56 9.81
N LYS A 39 -17.19 -7.03 8.60
CA LYS A 39 -16.47 -7.46 7.39
C LYS A 39 -16.15 -6.28 6.48
N LEU A 40 -14.95 -5.73 6.64
CA LEU A 40 -14.49 -4.58 5.86
C LEU A 40 -14.01 -4.94 4.45
N PHE A 41 -13.31 -6.07 4.29
CA PHE A 41 -12.77 -6.50 3.00
C PHE A 41 -12.91 -8.01 2.84
N THR A 42 -13.09 -8.48 1.61
CA THR A 42 -13.19 -9.92 1.32
C THR A 42 -11.81 -10.46 0.97
N ASN A 43 -11.34 -11.50 1.69
CA ASN A 43 -10.08 -12.20 1.46
C ASN A 43 -8.82 -11.31 1.47
N PRO A 44 -8.60 -10.47 2.50
CA PRO A 44 -7.34 -9.75 2.66
C PRO A 44 -6.17 -10.73 2.80
N LYS A 45 -5.00 -10.36 2.27
CA LYS A 45 -3.77 -11.15 2.51
C LYS A 45 -3.31 -10.95 3.96
N PRO A 46 -2.76 -11.99 4.62
CA PRO A 46 -2.15 -11.86 5.94
C PRO A 46 -0.91 -10.97 5.92
N VAL A 47 -0.72 -10.15 6.96
CA VAL A 47 0.48 -9.31 7.13
C VAL A 47 1.73 -10.17 7.23
N SER A 48 1.67 -11.26 8.01
CA SER A 48 2.79 -12.18 8.20
C SER A 48 3.32 -12.80 6.90
N LEU A 49 2.42 -13.08 5.95
CA LEU A 49 2.81 -13.62 4.64
C LEU A 49 3.67 -12.63 3.86
N LEU A 50 3.22 -11.38 3.77
CA LEU A 50 3.92 -10.35 3.01
C LEU A 50 5.17 -9.89 3.74
N SER A 51 5.16 -9.78 5.07
CA SER A 51 6.37 -9.47 5.85
C SER A 51 7.46 -10.52 5.62
N LYS A 52 7.09 -11.81 5.54
CA LYS A 52 8.03 -12.88 5.18
C LYS A 52 8.59 -12.69 3.77
N TYR A 53 7.76 -12.47 2.75
CA TYR A 53 8.28 -12.27 1.40
C TYR A 53 9.16 -11.03 1.27
N ILE A 54 8.79 -9.90 1.88
CA ILE A 54 9.54 -8.65 1.82
C ILE A 54 10.91 -8.81 2.51
N SER A 55 10.97 -9.47 3.67
CA SER A 55 12.24 -9.66 4.39
C SER A 55 13.25 -10.53 3.63
N PHE A 56 12.77 -11.49 2.84
CA PHE A 56 13.63 -12.33 1.99
C PHE A 56 13.97 -11.70 0.63
N SER A 57 13.10 -10.86 0.09
CA SER A 57 13.24 -10.33 -1.28
C SER A 57 13.92 -8.97 -1.36
N SER A 58 14.04 -8.26 -0.23
CA SER A 58 14.47 -6.87 -0.22
C SER A 58 15.36 -6.52 0.98
N GLY A 59 16.23 -5.51 0.79
CA GLY A 59 16.99 -4.92 1.88
C GLY A 59 16.15 -4.03 2.78
N ASN A 60 16.79 -3.47 3.81
CA ASN A 60 16.10 -2.63 4.81
C ASN A 60 15.80 -1.20 4.30
N ASP A 61 16.23 -0.83 3.09
CA ASP A 61 16.07 0.49 2.48
C ASP A 61 15.30 0.46 1.15
N ALA A 62 14.65 -0.67 0.84
CA ALA A 62 13.99 -0.90 -0.44
C ALA A 62 12.72 -0.08 -0.66
N LEU A 63 12.36 0.12 -1.94
CA LEU A 63 11.07 0.68 -2.36
C LEU A 63 10.14 -0.44 -2.84
N ILE A 64 9.01 -0.62 -2.15
CA ILE A 64 8.02 -1.66 -2.45
C ILE A 64 6.85 -1.07 -3.22
N LEU A 65 6.58 -1.58 -4.43
CA LEU A 65 5.43 -1.19 -5.25
C LEU A 65 4.36 -2.29 -5.20
N ASP A 66 3.13 -1.91 -4.90
CA ASP A 66 1.96 -2.77 -5.03
C ASP A 66 0.87 -2.02 -5.81
N PHE A 67 0.67 -2.41 -7.07
CA PHE A 67 -0.31 -1.79 -7.95
C PHE A 67 -1.69 -2.47 -7.94
N PHE A 68 -1.88 -3.42 -7.02
CA PHE A 68 -3.16 -4.05 -6.70
C PHE A 68 -3.32 -4.08 -5.18
N SER A 69 -3.16 -2.91 -4.54
CA SER A 69 -2.97 -2.86 -3.08
C SER A 69 -4.17 -3.43 -2.32
N GLY A 70 -5.38 -3.37 -2.87
CA GLY A 70 -6.59 -3.92 -2.27
C GLY A 70 -6.80 -3.36 -0.86
N SER A 71 -6.76 -4.22 0.14
CA SER A 71 -6.82 -3.81 1.54
C SER A 71 -5.53 -3.16 2.07
N SER A 72 -4.52 -2.87 1.27
CA SER A 72 -3.22 -2.29 1.66
C SER A 72 -2.44 -3.12 2.69
N THR A 73 -2.44 -4.45 2.56
CA THR A 73 -1.64 -5.32 3.44
C THR A 73 -0.14 -5.07 3.27
N SER A 74 0.34 -4.83 2.04
CA SER A 74 1.76 -4.58 1.74
C SER A 74 2.33 -3.40 2.52
N ALA A 75 1.63 -2.27 2.56
CA ALA A 75 2.04 -1.10 3.35
C ALA A 75 2.10 -1.39 4.85
N HIS A 76 1.12 -2.15 5.39
CA HIS A 76 1.14 -2.58 6.79
C HIS A 76 2.40 -3.43 7.06
N SER A 77 2.67 -4.44 6.23
CA SER A 77 3.86 -5.30 6.38
C SER A 77 5.18 -4.52 6.32
N VAL A 78 5.28 -3.50 5.45
CA VAL A 78 6.48 -2.64 5.37
C VAL A 78 6.69 -1.88 6.67
N MET A 79 5.66 -1.23 7.21
CA MET A 79 5.76 -0.49 8.48
C MET A 79 6.11 -1.41 9.65
N ASP A 80 5.53 -2.61 9.68
CA ASP A 80 5.79 -3.61 10.72
C ASP A 80 7.24 -4.11 10.67
N LEU A 81 7.77 -4.39 9.46
CA LEU A 81 9.18 -4.76 9.29
C LEU A 81 10.12 -3.64 9.72
N ASN A 82 9.89 -2.40 9.27
CA ASN A 82 10.72 -1.26 9.66
C ASN A 82 10.76 -1.07 11.19
N ALA A 83 9.64 -1.31 11.89
CA ALA A 83 9.59 -1.26 13.36
C ALA A 83 10.30 -2.44 14.05
N GLN A 84 10.48 -3.56 13.36
CA GLN A 84 11.14 -4.76 13.89
C GLN A 84 12.66 -4.73 13.68
N ASP A 85 13.11 -4.30 12.50
CA ASP A 85 14.52 -4.35 12.09
C ASP A 85 15.20 -2.98 11.95
N ASN A 86 14.50 -1.92 12.39
CA ASN A 86 14.95 -0.52 12.30
C ASN A 86 15.31 -0.12 10.86
N GLY A 87 14.57 -0.66 9.89
CA GLY A 87 14.68 -0.36 8.47
C GLY A 87 14.01 0.96 8.06
N SER A 88 14.28 1.36 6.82
CA SER A 88 13.79 2.58 6.17
C SER A 88 13.09 2.29 4.84
N ARG A 89 12.51 1.08 4.70
CA ARG A 89 11.78 0.67 3.50
C ARG A 89 10.63 1.62 3.22
N LYS A 90 10.42 1.95 1.96
CA LYS A 90 9.34 2.82 1.48
C LYS A 90 8.34 2.02 0.67
N TYR A 91 7.14 2.55 0.49
CA TYR A 91 6.11 1.87 -0.29
C TYR A 91 5.33 2.83 -1.20
N ILE A 92 4.86 2.29 -2.33
CA ILE A 92 3.92 2.95 -3.25
C ILE A 92 2.76 1.98 -3.45
N MET A 93 1.56 2.38 -3.02
CA MET A 93 0.33 1.61 -3.22
C MET A 93 -0.51 2.28 -4.31
N VAL A 94 -0.93 1.51 -5.31
CA VAL A 94 -1.89 1.95 -6.33
C VAL A 94 -3.17 1.14 -6.19
N GLN A 95 -4.29 1.86 -6.13
CA GLN A 95 -5.62 1.28 -6.02
C GLN A 95 -6.60 2.06 -6.89
N LEU A 96 -7.35 1.33 -7.72
CA LEU A 96 -8.48 1.91 -8.45
C LEU A 96 -9.56 2.37 -7.44
N PRO A 97 -10.19 3.54 -7.63
CA PRO A 97 -11.30 4.00 -6.79
C PRO A 97 -12.59 3.23 -7.09
N GLU A 98 -12.54 1.91 -6.96
CA GLU A 98 -13.70 1.03 -7.08
C GLU A 98 -14.67 1.30 -5.93
N THR A 99 -15.95 1.52 -6.26
CA THR A 99 -16.99 1.82 -5.29
C THR A 99 -17.40 0.58 -4.52
N CYS A 100 -17.55 0.72 -3.20
CA CYS A 100 -18.11 -0.33 -2.36
C CYS A 100 -19.60 -0.50 -2.65
N ASP A 101 -20.09 -1.75 -2.69
CA ASP A 101 -21.53 -2.03 -2.79
C ASP A 101 -22.24 -1.54 -1.51
N GLU A 102 -23.35 -0.82 -1.68
CA GLU A 102 -24.15 -0.21 -0.62
C GLU A 102 -24.60 -1.20 0.47
N LYS A 103 -24.72 -2.48 0.11
CA LYS A 103 -25.13 -3.54 1.04
C LYS A 103 -24.01 -3.98 1.97
N THR A 104 -22.75 -3.69 1.62
CA THR A 104 -21.57 -4.12 2.38
C THR A 104 -21.43 -3.37 3.71
N ASP A 105 -20.80 -4.02 4.68
CA ASP A 105 -20.53 -3.39 5.98
C ASP A 105 -19.54 -2.22 5.83
N ALA A 106 -18.64 -2.28 4.84
CA ALA A 106 -17.71 -1.19 4.53
C ALA A 106 -18.43 0.08 4.09
N PHE A 107 -19.41 -0.03 3.19
CA PHE A 107 -20.19 1.12 2.75
C PHE A 107 -21.01 1.72 3.91
N LYS A 108 -21.65 0.85 4.72
CA LYS A 108 -22.40 1.28 5.92
C LYS A 108 -21.53 1.96 6.97
N ALA A 109 -20.24 1.63 7.03
CA ALA A 109 -19.26 2.27 7.89
C ALA A 109 -18.71 3.60 7.33
N GLY A 110 -19.18 4.04 6.14
CA GLY A 110 -18.79 5.31 5.53
C GLY A 110 -17.65 5.22 4.52
N TYR A 111 -17.21 4.02 4.14
CA TYR A 111 -16.18 3.84 3.13
C TYR A 111 -16.81 3.71 1.73
N ASN A 112 -16.70 4.79 0.95
CA ASN A 112 -17.30 4.85 -0.39
C ASN A 112 -16.52 4.01 -1.42
N THR A 113 -15.18 3.98 -1.30
CA THR A 113 -14.32 3.24 -2.23
C THR A 113 -13.35 2.29 -1.52
N ILE A 114 -12.86 1.29 -2.24
CA ILE A 114 -11.80 0.39 -1.75
C ILE A 114 -10.54 1.16 -1.35
N ALA A 115 -10.21 2.22 -2.09
CA ALA A 115 -9.09 3.09 -1.75
C ALA A 115 -9.27 3.78 -0.39
N ASP A 116 -10.49 4.09 0.03
CA ASP A 116 -10.77 4.65 1.36
C ASP A 116 -10.44 3.67 2.47
N ILE A 117 -10.80 2.40 2.29
CA ILE A 117 -10.45 1.30 3.20
C ILE A 117 -8.93 1.16 3.32
N GLY A 118 -8.22 1.16 2.18
CA GLY A 118 -6.76 1.05 2.14
C GLY A 118 -6.06 2.21 2.86
N LYS A 119 -6.47 3.45 2.61
CA LYS A 119 -5.94 4.65 3.31
C LYS A 119 -6.15 4.57 4.82
N GLU A 120 -7.34 4.16 5.23
CA GLU A 120 -7.67 4.08 6.66
C GLU A 120 -6.92 2.95 7.35
N ARG A 121 -6.75 1.80 6.69
CA ARG A 121 -5.91 0.72 7.24
C ARG A 121 -4.49 1.20 7.47
N ILE A 122 -3.90 1.92 6.50
CA ILE A 122 -2.52 2.42 6.62
C ILE A 122 -2.40 3.35 7.84
N ARG A 123 -3.34 4.29 8.02
CA ARG A 123 -3.35 5.17 9.21
C ARG A 123 -3.40 4.39 10.52
N ARG A 124 -4.42 3.54 10.68
CA ARG A 124 -4.62 2.78 11.92
C ARG A 124 -3.49 1.79 12.19
N ALA A 125 -2.92 1.19 11.15
CA ALA A 125 -1.77 0.30 11.29
C ALA A 125 -0.53 1.07 11.78
N GLY A 126 -0.24 2.25 11.20
CA GLY A 126 0.86 3.10 11.64
C GLY A 126 0.73 3.51 13.11
N GLU A 127 -0.45 4.00 13.52
CA GLU A 127 -0.73 4.37 14.92
C GLU A 127 -0.58 3.17 15.88
N LYS A 128 -1.07 2.00 15.47
CA LYS A 128 -0.97 0.78 16.26
C LYS A 128 0.47 0.30 16.41
N ILE A 129 1.27 0.36 15.34
CA ILE A 129 2.69 -0.02 15.37
C ILE A 129 3.46 0.94 16.26
N LEU A 130 3.19 2.25 16.17
CA LEU A 130 3.82 3.27 17.01
C LEU A 130 3.51 3.03 18.50
N SER A 131 2.23 2.85 18.83
CA SER A 131 1.79 2.58 20.21
C SER A 131 2.30 1.25 20.77
N ALA A 132 2.42 0.21 19.96
CA ALA A 132 2.93 -1.10 20.40
C ALA A 132 4.46 -1.13 20.61
N ASN A 133 5.20 -0.16 20.10
CA ASN A 133 6.66 -0.15 20.15
C ASN A 133 7.24 1.08 20.89
N GLN A 134 6.45 1.78 21.72
CA GLN A 134 6.91 3.01 22.42
C GLN A 134 8.19 2.82 23.25
N ASP A 135 8.44 1.61 23.74
CA ASP A 135 9.60 1.30 24.59
C ASP A 135 10.87 0.93 23.81
N LYS A 136 10.85 0.92 22.47
CA LYS A 136 12.02 0.58 21.64
C LYS A 136 12.79 1.82 21.19
N ASP A 137 14.11 1.75 21.34
CA ASP A 137 15.04 2.75 20.80
C ASP A 137 14.90 2.88 19.27
N GLY A 138 14.79 4.12 18.77
CA GLY A 138 14.70 4.42 17.33
C GLY A 138 13.27 4.57 16.77
N ILE A 139 12.23 4.23 17.54
CA ILE A 139 10.83 4.30 17.08
C ILE A 139 10.34 5.72 16.79
N GLU A 140 10.89 6.74 17.46
CA GLU A 140 10.58 8.15 17.17
C GLU A 140 10.95 8.53 15.72
N SER A 141 11.86 7.80 15.09
CA SER A 141 12.28 8.01 13.69
C SER A 141 11.51 7.17 12.67
N LEU A 142 10.57 6.34 13.11
CA LEU A 142 9.80 5.46 12.24
C LEU A 142 8.83 6.27 11.36
N ASP A 143 9.02 6.19 10.05
CA ASP A 143 8.12 6.82 9.08
C ASP A 143 6.82 5.99 8.93
N ILE A 144 5.75 6.48 9.56
CA ILE A 144 4.38 5.96 9.41
C ILE A 144 3.53 6.79 8.44
N GLY A 145 4.10 7.88 7.91
CA GLY A 145 3.39 8.84 7.08
C GLY A 145 3.17 8.32 5.66
N PHE A 146 2.16 8.88 4.99
CA PHE A 146 1.99 8.68 3.56
C PHE A 146 1.29 9.88 2.91
N LYS A 147 1.54 10.04 1.61
CA LYS A 147 0.87 11.04 0.78
C LYS A 147 -0.12 10.34 -0.14
N VAL A 148 -1.27 10.98 -0.38
CA VAL A 148 -2.32 10.46 -1.25
C VAL A 148 -2.37 11.31 -2.51
N PHE A 149 -2.19 10.66 -3.65
CA PHE A 149 -2.33 11.27 -4.95
C PHE A 149 -3.54 10.67 -5.67
N LYS A 150 -4.15 11.46 -6.56
CA LYS A 150 -5.22 11.01 -7.45
C LYS A 150 -4.79 11.28 -8.88
N LEU A 151 -5.17 10.39 -9.79
CA LEU A 151 -5.02 10.66 -11.21
C LEU A 151 -6.01 11.74 -11.63
N ASP A 152 -5.51 12.70 -12.37
CA ASP A 152 -6.27 13.77 -12.98
C ASP A 152 -6.07 13.70 -14.51
N SER A 153 -6.91 14.39 -15.26
CA SER A 153 -6.77 14.48 -16.70
C SER A 153 -5.43 15.11 -17.08
N SER A 154 -4.89 14.72 -18.24
CA SER A 154 -3.66 15.30 -18.76
C SER A 154 -3.75 16.82 -18.87
N ASN A 155 -2.66 17.51 -18.53
CA ASN A 155 -2.51 18.95 -18.77
C ASN A 155 -2.39 19.28 -20.27
N ILE A 156 -2.13 18.27 -21.10
CA ILE A 156 -1.94 18.41 -22.54
C ILE A 156 -3.31 18.47 -23.22
N LYS A 157 -3.49 19.43 -24.12
CA LYS A 157 -4.62 19.45 -25.06
C LYS A 157 -4.49 18.25 -26.00
N ALA A 158 -5.52 17.40 -26.05
CA ALA A 158 -5.56 16.35 -27.07
C ALA A 158 -5.56 17.02 -28.45
N TRP A 159 -4.75 16.51 -29.36
CA TRP A 159 -4.75 17.00 -30.73
C TRP A 159 -6.04 16.48 -31.40
N ASP A 160 -6.99 17.40 -31.56
CA ASP A 160 -8.29 17.13 -32.15
C ASP A 160 -8.54 18.23 -33.20
N ILE A 161 -8.38 17.88 -34.48
CA ILE A 161 -8.57 18.83 -35.58
C ILE A 161 -10.04 18.82 -35.97
N ASP A 162 -10.66 20.00 -35.87
CA ASP A 162 -11.95 20.25 -36.49
C ASP A 162 -11.72 20.61 -37.97
N GLU A 163 -12.01 19.67 -38.87
CA GLU A 163 -11.84 19.85 -40.31
C GLU A 163 -12.72 20.99 -40.87
N ASP A 164 -13.84 21.30 -40.21
CA ASP A 164 -14.74 22.38 -40.62
C ASP A 164 -14.25 23.76 -40.14
N ASN A 165 -13.31 23.81 -39.19
CA ASN A 165 -12.75 25.05 -38.63
C ASN A 165 -11.23 25.02 -38.41
N ILE A 166 -10.50 24.70 -39.48
CA ILE A 166 -9.03 24.56 -39.51
C ILE A 166 -8.30 25.80 -38.95
N GLN A 167 -8.82 27.01 -39.19
CA GLN A 167 -8.18 28.24 -38.71
C GLN A 167 -8.17 28.31 -37.18
N GLN A 168 -9.28 27.96 -36.53
CA GLN A 168 -9.35 27.94 -35.08
C GLN A 168 -8.52 26.79 -34.50
N SER A 169 -8.58 25.59 -35.10
CA SER A 169 -7.77 24.45 -34.66
C SER A 169 -6.25 24.72 -34.74
N LEU A 170 -5.79 25.49 -35.74
CA LEU A 170 -4.39 25.88 -35.84
C LEU A 170 -3.98 26.86 -34.74
N LEU A 171 -4.85 27.81 -34.37
CA LEU A 171 -4.61 28.74 -33.26
C LEU A 171 -4.59 28.00 -31.92
N ASP A 172 -5.52 27.07 -31.71
CA ASP A 172 -5.61 26.29 -30.48
C ASP A 172 -4.42 25.34 -30.28
N ALA A 173 -3.77 24.93 -31.38
CA ALA A 173 -2.56 24.11 -31.39
C ALA A 173 -1.26 24.88 -31.09
N ILE A 174 -1.29 26.22 -31.00
CA ILE A 174 -0.12 27.04 -30.62
C ILE A 174 0.28 26.76 -29.16
N ASP A 175 -0.70 26.52 -28.30
CA ASP A 175 -0.48 26.19 -26.89
C ASP A 175 -0.91 24.74 -26.62
N ASN A 176 0.03 23.92 -26.17
CA ASN A 176 -0.20 22.52 -25.84
C ASN A 176 -0.80 22.32 -24.45
N ILE A 177 -0.91 23.36 -23.61
CA ILE A 177 -1.45 23.30 -22.26
C ILE A 177 -2.92 23.73 -22.26
N LYS A 178 -3.76 23.06 -21.45
CA LYS A 178 -5.17 23.41 -21.27
C LYS A 178 -5.31 24.79 -20.58
N PRO A 179 -6.26 25.65 -20.99
CA PRO A 179 -6.37 27.02 -20.48
C PRO A 179 -6.59 27.13 -18.96
N GLU A 180 -7.15 26.10 -18.34
CA GLU A 180 -7.44 26.03 -16.90
C GLU A 180 -6.28 25.44 -16.08
N ARG A 181 -5.12 25.20 -16.71
CA ARG A 181 -3.94 24.58 -16.10
C ARG A 181 -2.77 25.54 -16.18
N GLU A 182 -2.14 25.80 -15.05
CA GLU A 182 -0.87 26.53 -15.03
C GLU A 182 0.26 25.59 -15.48
N PRO A 183 1.19 26.05 -16.34
CA PRO A 183 2.50 25.43 -16.46
C PRO A 183 3.22 25.60 -15.11
N GLU A 184 3.75 24.53 -14.53
CA GLU A 184 4.68 24.65 -13.40
C GLU A 184 5.94 25.46 -13.79
#